data_AF-A0A843JIL7-F1
#
_entry.id   AF-A0A843JIL7-F1
#
_cell.length_a   1.000
_cell.length_b   1.000
_cell.length_c   1.000
_cell.angle_alpha   90.00
_cell.angle_beta   90.00
_cell.angle_gamma   90.00
#
_symmetry.space_group_name_H-M   'P 1'
#
loop_
_entity.id
_entity.type
_entity.pdbx_description
1 polymer ?
#
loop_
_entity_poly.entity_id
_entity_poly.type
_entity_poly.pdbx_seq_one_letter_code
_entity_poly.pdbx_strand_id
1 'polypeptide(L)'
;MRVLLIHSDYIKYQVKNKTPVAEEIEEAQKNGAFDEALVVFSSIEKEDEENPNAIVKNLVAEVIKTNEEVNAEKIVLYPYAHLSSSLGAPKVAVQILKDAEDALKEEGLDVFRVPFGWYKAFEISCKGHPLSELSRTITADVEEEEEKEEKKPSTWLIFKDGETFDPKEYNYESEDLKKLVAYELGEGASDEGEPPHLKIMREKELCDYELASDIGNLKWYPKGRLVRDLLADYVYNFVVDLGAMPIETPIFYDLANDAIREHAAKFGERQYKTATKKDLMLRFACCFGAFRVLGGSFLTWKNLPAKVYELSTYSFRFEKRGEVVGLKRLRAFTMPDMHSFCADMPQALEEFDAQVDMCVQTGVDLDVNYEAIFRATEDFYEEHKDWMEATAKRIGKPLLLEILPERKHYWSCKIDFAAIDYLGRPIENPTVQIDVESGRRFGIEYVDENEDPQNPIILHCSPTGSVERVICSLLENTAKEDGKAPMRPIWLSPSQVRILPIGEK
;
A
#
# COMPACT_ATOMS: atom_id res chain seq x y z
N MET A 1 13.82 -6.65 19.81
CA MET A 1 14.03 -8.04 20.28
C MET A 1 13.98 -8.97 19.07
N ARG A 2 14.95 -9.89 18.95
CA ARG A 2 14.92 -10.96 17.93
C ARG A 2 14.45 -12.27 18.54
N VAL A 3 13.53 -12.92 17.85
CA VAL A 3 12.96 -14.21 18.28
C VAL A 3 13.03 -15.21 17.13
N LEU A 4 13.41 -16.44 17.47
CA LEU A 4 13.28 -17.61 16.61
C LEU A 4 12.40 -18.63 17.35
N LEU A 5 11.19 -18.85 16.82
CA LEU A 5 10.22 -19.81 17.33
C LEU A 5 10.38 -21.12 16.56
N ILE A 6 10.61 -22.21 17.30
CA ILE A 6 10.77 -23.55 16.74
C ILE A 6 9.72 -24.47 17.34
N HIS A 7 8.82 -24.99 16.52
CA HIS A 7 7.95 -26.10 16.91
C HIS A 7 8.76 -27.39 16.87
N SER A 8 8.92 -28.02 18.03
CA SER A 8 9.86 -29.13 18.22
C SER A 8 9.16 -30.37 18.78
N ASP A 9 9.61 -31.55 18.35
CA ASP A 9 9.25 -32.81 19.02
C ASP A 9 9.86 -32.83 20.42
N TYR A 10 11.07 -32.31 20.57
CA TYR A 10 11.71 -32.12 21.86
C TYR A 10 12.83 -31.07 21.83
N ILE A 11 13.10 -30.50 23.00
CA ILE A 11 14.29 -29.72 23.33
C ILE A 11 14.90 -30.22 24.65
N LYS A 12 16.21 -30.47 24.65
CA LYS A 12 16.99 -30.81 25.85
C LYS A 12 18.10 -29.81 26.02
N TYR A 13 18.36 -29.38 27.25
CA TYR A 13 19.51 -28.53 27.55
C TYR A 13 20.26 -28.98 28.79
N GLN A 14 21.55 -28.70 28.80
CA GLN A 14 22.43 -28.86 29.95
C GLN A 14 23.29 -27.61 30.12
N VAL A 15 23.23 -27.03 31.30
CA VAL A 15 24.07 -25.92 31.73
C VAL A 15 25.52 -26.38 31.91
N LYS A 16 26.47 -25.59 31.42
CA LYS A 16 27.91 -25.82 31.53
C LYS A 16 28.55 -24.75 32.42
N ASN A 17 29.27 -23.80 31.83
CA ASN A 17 30.03 -22.79 32.57
C ASN A 17 29.20 -21.51 32.80
N LYS A 18 29.45 -20.86 33.94
CA LYS A 18 28.84 -19.57 34.29
C LYS A 18 29.52 -18.42 33.52
N THR A 19 28.77 -17.42 33.08
CA THR A 19 29.34 -16.13 32.63
C THR A 19 29.27 -15.09 33.78
N PRO A 20 29.94 -13.93 33.67
CA PRO A 20 29.86 -12.88 34.69
C PRO A 20 28.44 -12.36 34.99
N VAL A 21 27.51 -12.58 34.06
CA VAL A 21 26.12 -12.08 34.13
C VAL A 21 25.10 -13.21 34.36
N ALA A 22 25.56 -14.42 34.70
CA ALA A 22 24.65 -15.54 34.89
C ALA A 22 23.85 -15.43 36.19
N GLU A 23 22.56 -15.74 36.08
CA GLU A 23 21.67 -15.81 37.23
C GLU A 23 22.03 -16.99 38.15
N GLU A 24 21.64 -16.86 39.42
CA GLU A 24 21.69 -17.98 40.36
C GLU A 24 20.59 -18.98 40.02
N ILE A 25 20.95 -20.26 40.00
CA ILE A 25 20.05 -21.35 39.64
C ILE A 25 20.14 -22.48 40.66
N GLU A 26 19.02 -23.16 40.86
CA GLU A 26 18.94 -24.39 41.66
C GLU A 26 19.44 -25.60 40.87
N GLU A 27 19.76 -26.70 41.57
CA GLU A 27 20.28 -27.93 40.95
C GLU A 27 19.32 -28.49 39.90
N ALA A 28 18.00 -28.34 40.12
CA ALA A 28 16.95 -28.77 39.21
C ALA A 28 16.95 -28.01 37.86
N GLN A 29 17.52 -26.81 37.80
CA GLN A 29 17.56 -25.98 36.60
C GLN A 29 18.83 -26.21 35.76
N LYS A 30 19.74 -27.09 36.20
CA LYS A 30 20.98 -27.39 35.45
C LYS A 30 20.73 -28.22 34.20
N ASN A 31 19.66 -29.01 34.18
CA ASN A 31 19.28 -29.82 33.02
C ASN A 31 17.77 -29.72 32.84
N GLY A 32 17.31 -29.66 31.59
CA GLY A 32 15.89 -29.70 31.27
C GLY A 32 15.64 -30.47 29.98
N ALA A 33 14.47 -31.12 29.91
CA ALA A 33 13.99 -31.85 28.74
C ALA A 33 12.50 -31.58 28.61
N PHE A 34 12.09 -31.08 27.46
CA PHE A 34 10.70 -30.74 27.16
C PHE A 34 10.33 -31.35 25.81
N ASP A 35 9.34 -32.24 25.83
CA ASP A 35 8.73 -32.80 24.63
C ASP A 35 7.55 -31.94 24.19
N GLU A 36 7.22 -31.96 22.89
CA GLU A 36 6.11 -31.24 22.26
C GLU A 36 6.10 -29.75 22.58
N ALA A 37 7.21 -29.08 22.27
CA ALA A 37 7.47 -27.71 22.73
C ALA A 37 7.57 -26.70 21.59
N LEU A 38 6.97 -25.53 21.79
CA LEU A 38 7.31 -24.29 21.08
C LEU A 38 8.50 -23.63 21.79
N VAL A 39 9.67 -23.73 21.18
CA VAL A 39 10.91 -23.17 21.73
C VAL A 39 11.10 -21.75 21.21
N VAL A 40 11.10 -20.78 22.11
CA VAL A 40 11.19 -19.36 21.81
C VAL A 40 12.62 -18.89 22.11
N PHE A 41 13.51 -19.05 21.13
CA PHE A 41 14.88 -18.53 21.22
C PHE A 41 14.86 -17.00 21.16
N SER A 42 15.30 -16.34 22.22
CA SER A 42 15.09 -14.90 22.41
C SER A 42 16.42 -14.15 22.60
N SER A 43 16.63 -13.09 21.83
CA SER A 43 17.69 -12.09 22.01
C SER A 43 17.08 -10.71 22.29
N ILE A 44 17.39 -10.17 23.46
CA ILE A 44 17.01 -8.82 23.86
C ILE A 44 18.07 -7.86 23.33
N GLU A 45 17.62 -6.86 22.58
CA GLU A 45 18.43 -5.85 21.92
C GLU A 45 18.48 -4.56 22.74
N LYS A 46 19.44 -3.69 22.45
CA LYS A 46 19.62 -2.43 23.19
C LYS A 46 18.40 -1.50 23.11
N GLU A 47 17.70 -1.52 21.98
CA GLU A 47 16.48 -0.73 21.73
C GLU A 47 15.30 -1.18 22.62
N ASP A 48 15.30 -2.45 23.04
CA ASP A 48 14.23 -3.01 23.89
C ASP A 48 14.24 -2.40 25.31
N GLU A 49 15.35 -1.78 25.71
CA GLU A 49 15.49 -1.10 27.00
C GLU A 49 14.63 0.16 27.09
N GLU A 50 14.21 0.74 25.97
CA GLU A 50 13.42 1.97 25.94
C GLU A 50 11.99 1.74 26.44
N ASN A 51 11.39 0.59 26.13
CA ASN A 51 10.07 0.21 26.63
C ASN A 51 9.94 -1.31 26.85
N PRO A 52 10.52 -1.85 27.95
CA PRO A 52 10.51 -3.28 28.23
C PRO A 52 9.11 -3.88 28.36
N ASN A 53 8.14 -3.10 28.87
CA ASN A 53 6.77 -3.56 29.07
C ASN A 53 6.05 -3.81 27.74
N ALA A 54 6.23 -2.92 26.76
CA ALA A 54 5.67 -3.13 25.42
C ALA A 54 6.29 -4.34 24.73
N ILE A 55 7.61 -4.54 24.88
CA ILE A 55 8.30 -5.71 24.35
C ILE A 55 7.74 -7.00 24.96
N VAL A 56 7.52 -7.04 26.28
CA VAL A 56 6.90 -8.20 26.95
C VAL A 56 5.50 -8.46 26.38
N LYS A 57 4.64 -7.43 26.32
CA LYS A 57 3.28 -7.55 25.78
C LYS A 57 3.28 -8.11 24.35
N ASN A 58 4.11 -7.55 23.48
CA ASN A 58 4.16 -7.93 22.07
C ASN A 58 4.78 -9.32 21.87
N LEU A 59 5.77 -9.69 22.69
CA LEU A 59 6.33 -11.04 22.72
C LEU A 59 5.27 -12.07 23.12
N VAL A 60 4.51 -11.78 24.19
CA VAL A 60 3.45 -12.66 24.70
C VAL A 60 2.39 -12.87 23.61
N ALA A 61 1.93 -11.80 22.97
CA ALA A 61 0.96 -11.88 21.88
C ALA A 61 1.45 -12.75 20.71
N GLU A 62 2.69 -12.56 20.24
CA GLU A 62 3.25 -13.35 19.14
C GLU A 62 3.42 -14.83 19.51
N VAL A 63 3.82 -15.11 20.76
CA VAL A 63 3.97 -16.49 21.26
C VAL A 63 2.61 -17.18 21.35
N ILE A 64 1.57 -16.52 21.87
CA ILE A 64 0.20 -17.05 21.94
C ILE A 64 -0.31 -17.36 20.54
N LYS A 65 -0.28 -16.36 19.66
CA LYS A 65 -0.71 -16.49 18.26
C LYS A 65 0.00 -17.65 17.55
N THR A 66 1.31 -17.74 17.69
CA THR A 66 2.07 -18.85 17.08
C THR A 66 1.65 -20.20 17.68
N ASN A 67 1.45 -20.25 19.01
CA ASN A 67 1.05 -21.48 19.68
C ASN A 67 -0.36 -21.93 19.31
N GLU A 68 -1.29 -21.02 19.02
CA GLU A 68 -2.63 -21.35 18.51
C GLU A 68 -2.56 -22.05 17.15
N GLU A 69 -1.60 -21.68 16.30
CA GLU A 69 -1.42 -22.29 14.97
C GLU A 69 -0.73 -23.65 15.05
N VAL A 70 0.29 -23.80 15.91
CA VAL A 70 1.09 -25.03 15.99
C VAL A 70 0.64 -26.02 17.06
N ASN A 71 -0.13 -25.54 18.04
CA ASN A 71 -0.71 -26.28 19.16
C ASN A 71 0.32 -27.12 19.94
N ALA A 72 1.42 -26.50 20.37
CA ALA A 72 2.42 -27.17 21.20
C ALA A 72 1.93 -27.31 22.65
N GLU A 73 2.33 -28.39 23.32
CA GLU A 73 1.95 -28.65 24.71
C GLU A 73 2.68 -27.73 25.70
N LYS A 74 3.92 -27.34 25.37
CA LYS A 74 4.80 -26.55 26.24
C LYS A 74 5.41 -25.38 25.51
N ILE A 75 5.68 -24.31 26.25
CA ILE A 75 6.42 -23.14 25.75
C ILE A 75 7.74 -23.06 26.49
N VAL A 76 8.84 -23.00 25.74
CA VAL A 76 10.19 -22.93 26.31
C VAL A 76 10.85 -21.61 25.93
N LEU A 77 10.90 -20.66 26.86
CA LEU A 77 11.62 -19.39 26.69
C LEU A 77 13.12 -19.65 26.83
N TYR A 78 13.84 -19.60 25.71
CA TYR A 78 15.26 -19.90 25.65
C TYR A 78 16.10 -18.63 25.40
N PRO A 79 16.87 -18.12 26.39
CA PRO A 79 17.75 -16.99 26.16
C PRO A 79 18.90 -17.36 25.23
N TYR A 80 18.96 -16.72 24.06
CA TYR A 80 19.89 -17.03 22.98
C TYR A 80 20.44 -15.75 22.37
N ALA A 81 21.50 -15.21 22.98
CA ALA A 81 22.11 -13.92 22.62
C ALA A 81 22.69 -13.86 21.19
N HIS A 82 22.85 -14.98 20.50
CA HIS A 82 23.46 -15.01 19.17
C HIS A 82 22.51 -14.65 18.02
N LEU A 83 21.22 -14.33 18.30
CA LEU A 83 20.30 -13.81 17.28
C LEU A 83 20.49 -12.32 17.01
N SER A 84 21.21 -11.58 17.87
CA SER A 84 21.46 -10.15 17.67
C SER A 84 22.93 -9.77 17.89
N SER A 85 23.36 -8.74 17.14
CA SER A 85 24.67 -8.09 17.30
C SER A 85 24.63 -6.87 18.21
N SER A 86 23.45 -6.41 18.64
CA SER A 86 23.23 -5.20 19.45
C SER A 86 22.52 -5.55 20.76
N LEU A 87 23.20 -6.28 21.64
CA LEU A 87 22.60 -6.82 22.86
C LEU A 87 22.27 -5.73 23.89
N GLY A 88 21.09 -5.87 24.51
CA GLY A 88 20.67 -5.05 25.64
C GLY A 88 21.36 -5.45 26.96
N ALA A 89 21.15 -4.62 27.98
CA ALA A 89 21.71 -4.82 29.31
C ALA A 89 21.22 -6.14 29.92
N PRO A 90 22.12 -7.00 30.47
CA PRO A 90 21.76 -8.29 31.05
C PRO A 90 20.64 -8.24 32.09
N LYS A 91 20.61 -7.18 32.91
CA LYS A 91 19.57 -6.98 33.92
C LYS A 91 18.18 -6.79 33.30
N VAL A 92 18.10 -6.03 32.20
CA VAL A 92 16.84 -5.79 31.47
C VAL A 92 16.42 -7.05 30.73
N ALA A 93 17.38 -7.76 30.11
CA ALA A 93 17.11 -9.02 29.42
C ALA A 93 16.52 -10.10 30.35
N VAL A 94 17.06 -10.23 31.57
CA VAL A 94 16.52 -11.15 32.58
C VAL A 94 15.13 -10.71 33.03
N GLN A 95 14.90 -9.41 33.20
CA GLN A 95 13.60 -8.87 33.62
C GLN A 95 12.52 -9.17 32.57
N ILE A 96 12.76 -8.82 31.31
CA ILE A 96 11.84 -9.07 30.18
C ILE A 96 11.48 -10.56 30.07
N LEU A 97 12.45 -11.46 30.21
CA LEU A 97 12.19 -12.90 30.12
C LEU A 97 11.38 -13.44 31.30
N LYS A 98 11.52 -12.87 32.49
CA LYS A 98 10.71 -13.23 33.66
C LYS A 98 9.29 -12.71 33.53
N ASP A 99 9.14 -11.45 33.12
CA ASP A 99 7.84 -10.83 32.93
C ASP A 99 7.05 -11.54 31.82
N ALA A 100 7.72 -11.97 30.74
CA ALA A 100 7.11 -12.79 29.69
C ALA A 100 6.74 -14.20 30.19
N GLU A 101 7.57 -14.82 31.03
CA GLU A 101 7.27 -16.11 31.66
C GLU A 101 6.00 -16.03 32.52
N ASP A 102 5.90 -14.99 33.36
CA ASP A 102 4.77 -14.78 34.26
C ASP A 102 3.49 -14.47 33.46
N ALA A 103 3.57 -13.57 32.47
CA ALA A 103 2.42 -13.21 31.62
C ALA A 103 1.88 -14.40 30.82
N LEU A 104 2.75 -15.24 30.23
CA LEU A 104 2.31 -16.43 29.51
C LEU A 104 1.67 -17.48 30.44
N LYS A 105 2.11 -17.58 31.70
CA LYS A 105 1.49 -18.46 32.71
C LYS A 105 0.12 -17.95 33.17
N GLU A 106 -0.06 -16.63 33.25
CA GLU A 106 -1.35 -16.01 33.56
C GLU A 106 -2.42 -16.33 32.49
N GLU A 107 -1.99 -16.49 31.23
CA GLU A 107 -2.83 -16.96 30.11
C GLU A 107 -3.08 -18.48 30.12
N GLY A 108 -2.61 -19.20 31.15
CA GLY A 108 -2.88 -20.63 31.35
C GLY A 108 -1.99 -21.58 30.54
N LEU A 109 -0.87 -21.10 29.99
CA LEU A 109 0.06 -21.91 29.20
C LEU A 109 1.11 -22.59 30.10
N ASP A 110 1.60 -23.77 29.70
CA ASP A 110 2.68 -24.48 30.39
C ASP A 110 4.05 -23.96 29.94
N VAL A 111 4.62 -23.04 30.70
CA VAL A 111 5.80 -22.24 30.30
C VAL A 111 7.02 -22.54 31.17
N PHE A 112 8.15 -22.76 30.50
CA PHE A 112 9.45 -23.00 31.12
C PHE A 112 10.49 -22.00 30.63
N ARG A 113 11.25 -21.40 31.54
CA ARG A 113 12.38 -20.53 31.19
C ARG A 113 13.72 -21.23 31.41
N VAL A 114 14.57 -21.18 30.38
CA VAL A 114 15.93 -21.71 30.46
C VAL A 114 16.86 -20.68 31.12
N PRO A 115 17.84 -21.09 31.94
CA PRO A 115 18.70 -20.16 32.66
C PRO A 115 19.45 -19.13 31.81
N PHE A 116 19.40 -17.87 32.25
CA PHE A 116 20.08 -16.74 31.60
C PHE A 116 21.57 -16.64 31.97
N GLY A 117 22.41 -16.28 30.99
CA GLY A 117 23.83 -16.00 31.21
C GLY A 117 24.70 -17.23 31.47
N TRP A 118 24.20 -18.43 31.20
CA TRP A 118 24.98 -19.66 31.25
C TRP A 118 25.32 -20.16 29.83
N TYR A 119 26.53 -20.70 29.66
CA TYR A 119 26.83 -21.53 28.50
C TYR A 119 26.03 -22.83 28.58
N LYS A 120 25.37 -23.20 27.50
CA LYS A 120 24.44 -24.33 27.46
C LYS A 120 24.76 -25.20 26.25
N ALA A 121 24.78 -26.51 26.46
CA ALA A 121 24.65 -27.47 25.37
C ALA A 121 23.17 -27.80 25.23
N PHE A 122 22.65 -27.90 24.01
CA PHE A 122 21.27 -28.29 23.78
C PHE A 122 21.14 -29.19 22.54
N GLU A 123 20.08 -29.99 22.52
CA GLU A 123 19.68 -30.86 21.42
C GLU A 123 18.20 -30.59 21.15
N ILE A 124 17.84 -30.37 19.88
CA ILE A 124 16.47 -30.07 19.46
C ILE A 124 16.11 -30.90 18.23
N SER A 125 14.89 -31.42 18.18
CA SER A 125 14.28 -32.01 16.98
C SER A 125 13.16 -31.09 16.52
N CYS A 126 13.37 -30.39 15.41
CA CYS A 126 12.36 -29.52 14.81
C CYS A 126 11.38 -30.34 13.97
N LYS A 127 10.09 -30.04 14.09
CA LYS A 127 9.04 -30.64 13.26
C LYS A 127 9.16 -30.15 11.81
N GLY A 128 8.72 -30.96 10.85
CA GLY A 128 8.82 -30.62 9.42
C GLY A 128 7.51 -30.07 8.85
N HIS A 129 7.20 -28.79 9.06
CA HIS A 129 6.03 -28.13 8.44
C HIS A 129 6.25 -26.62 8.24
N PRO A 130 5.47 -25.91 7.40
CA PRO A 130 5.74 -24.49 7.07
C PRO A 130 5.83 -23.54 8.27
N LEU A 131 5.13 -23.84 9.36
CA LEU A 131 5.12 -23.05 10.60
C LEU A 131 6.11 -23.53 11.66
N SER A 132 6.98 -24.51 11.36
CA SER A 132 7.85 -25.11 12.38
C SER A 132 9.05 -24.25 12.74
N GLU A 133 9.42 -23.30 11.87
CA GLU A 133 10.55 -22.41 12.02
C GLU A 133 10.12 -20.98 11.66
N LEU A 134 9.89 -20.13 12.65
CA LEU A 134 9.46 -18.75 12.45
C LEU A 134 10.46 -17.79 13.07
N SER A 135 10.96 -16.85 12.26
CA SER A 135 11.77 -15.74 12.76
C SER A 135 10.91 -14.48 12.84
N ARG A 136 11.02 -13.77 13.97
CA ARG A 136 10.26 -12.56 14.28
C ARG A 136 11.16 -11.49 14.88
N THR A 137 10.76 -10.24 14.66
CA THR A 137 11.34 -9.08 15.32
C THR A 137 10.23 -8.43 16.11
N ILE A 138 10.38 -8.38 17.43
CA ILE A 138 9.43 -7.76 18.34
C ILE A 138 9.94 -6.36 18.66
N THR A 139 9.12 -5.35 18.42
CA THR A 139 9.42 -3.94 18.65
C THR A 139 8.54 -3.37 19.75
N ALA A 140 9.00 -2.28 20.37
CA ALA A 140 8.26 -1.55 21.40
C ALA A 140 7.13 -0.69 20.84
N ASP A 141 7.13 -0.45 19.52
CA ASP A 141 6.01 0.13 18.83
C ASP A 141 4.81 -0.77 19.07
N VAL A 142 3.78 -0.20 19.69
CA VAL A 142 2.46 -0.82 19.73
C VAL A 142 2.09 -0.96 18.26
N GLU A 143 2.04 -2.19 17.73
CA GLU A 143 1.07 -2.44 16.68
C GLU A 143 -0.25 -2.04 17.33
N GLU A 144 -0.72 -0.84 17.02
CA GLU A 144 -2.14 -0.57 17.08
C GLU A 144 -2.75 -1.65 16.18
N GLU A 145 -3.05 -2.81 16.75
CA GLU A 145 -4.33 -3.41 16.47
C GLU A 145 -5.30 -2.27 16.74
N GLU A 146 -5.66 -1.54 15.67
CA GLU A 146 -6.90 -0.80 15.64
C GLU A 146 -7.90 -1.73 16.32
N GLU A 147 -8.43 -1.31 17.47
CA GLU A 147 -9.67 -1.87 17.95
C GLU A 147 -10.56 -1.87 16.70
N LYS A 148 -10.79 -3.05 16.13
CA LYS A 148 -11.84 -3.22 15.15
C LYS A 148 -13.11 -3.04 15.95
N GLU A 149 -13.48 -1.78 16.20
CA GLU A 149 -14.88 -1.42 16.30
C GLU A 149 -15.58 -2.20 15.20
N GLU A 150 -16.70 -2.87 15.54
CA GLU A 150 -17.56 -3.53 14.56
C GLU A 150 -18.06 -2.47 13.57
N LYS A 151 -17.21 -2.15 12.58
CA LYS A 151 -17.47 -1.17 11.54
C LYS A 151 -18.63 -1.74 10.75
N LYS A 152 -19.73 -0.98 10.64
CA LYS A 152 -20.83 -1.34 9.74
C LYS A 152 -20.23 -1.63 8.35
N PRO A 153 -20.63 -2.72 7.69
CA PRO A 153 -20.15 -3.03 6.35
C PRO A 153 -20.60 -1.96 5.36
N SER A 154 -19.77 -1.69 4.35
CA SER A 154 -20.17 -0.85 3.21
C SER A 154 -21.36 -1.47 2.49
N THR A 155 -22.21 -0.62 1.91
CA THR A 155 -23.29 -1.05 1.02
C THR A 155 -22.80 -1.00 -0.43
N TRP A 156 -22.97 -2.09 -1.18
CA TRP A 156 -22.56 -2.19 -2.57
C TRP A 156 -23.77 -2.24 -3.50
N LEU A 157 -23.77 -1.44 -4.56
CA LEU A 157 -24.86 -1.30 -5.52
C LEU A 157 -24.30 -1.20 -6.93
N ILE A 158 -25.07 -1.58 -7.94
CA ILE A 158 -24.79 -1.25 -9.34
C ILE A 158 -25.61 -0.02 -9.71
N PHE A 159 -24.95 1.03 -10.17
CA PHE A 159 -25.59 2.25 -10.63
C PHE A 159 -25.74 2.21 -12.15
N LYS A 160 -26.97 2.32 -12.66
CA LYS A 160 -27.27 2.37 -14.10
C LYS A 160 -28.51 3.23 -14.36
N ASP A 161 -28.40 4.19 -15.27
CA ASP A 161 -29.52 4.99 -15.77
C ASP A 161 -30.35 5.73 -14.70
N GLY A 162 -29.77 6.06 -13.54
CA GLY A 162 -30.49 6.69 -12.42
C GLY A 162 -31.15 5.70 -11.46
N GLU A 163 -30.94 4.40 -11.66
CA GLU A 163 -31.42 3.33 -10.79
C GLU A 163 -30.24 2.58 -10.15
N THR A 164 -30.49 2.03 -8.96
CA THR A 164 -29.53 1.22 -8.21
C THR A 164 -30.02 -0.22 -8.13
N PHE A 165 -29.14 -1.18 -8.40
CA PHE A 165 -29.44 -2.61 -8.40
C PHE A 165 -28.56 -3.34 -7.40
N ASP A 166 -29.04 -4.47 -6.86
CA ASP A 166 -28.21 -5.37 -6.08
C ASP A 166 -27.15 -6.02 -7.00
N PRO A 167 -25.84 -5.95 -6.67
CA PRO A 167 -24.79 -6.54 -7.49
C PRO A 167 -24.93 -8.05 -7.74
N LYS A 168 -25.60 -8.79 -6.85
CA LYS A 168 -25.83 -10.24 -6.97
C LYS A 168 -26.99 -10.58 -7.90
N GLU A 169 -27.96 -9.67 -8.03
CA GLU A 169 -29.16 -9.86 -8.86
C GLU A 169 -29.03 -9.16 -10.23
N TYR A 170 -28.04 -8.28 -10.39
CA TYR A 170 -27.83 -7.52 -11.61
C TYR A 170 -27.37 -8.40 -12.78
N ASN A 171 -27.98 -8.18 -13.95
CA ASN A 171 -27.61 -8.86 -15.19
C ASN A 171 -26.47 -8.13 -15.91
N TYR A 172 -25.25 -8.64 -15.77
CA TYR A 172 -24.05 -8.05 -16.36
C TYR A 172 -23.98 -8.26 -17.87
N GLU A 173 -24.01 -7.15 -18.62
CA GLU A 173 -23.72 -7.12 -20.07
C GLU A 173 -22.20 -7.05 -20.34
N SER A 174 -21.44 -6.40 -19.45
CA SER A 174 -19.97 -6.34 -19.50
C SER A 174 -19.36 -7.42 -18.61
N GLU A 175 -18.57 -8.32 -19.20
CA GLU A 175 -17.77 -9.29 -18.45
C GLU A 175 -16.67 -8.63 -17.63
N ASP A 176 -16.15 -7.48 -18.07
CA ASP A 176 -15.13 -6.73 -17.32
C ASP A 176 -15.75 -6.12 -16.06
N LEU A 177 -16.95 -5.54 -16.14
CA LEU A 177 -17.67 -5.03 -14.97
C LEU A 177 -17.97 -6.15 -13.97
N LYS A 178 -18.42 -7.31 -14.45
CA LYS A 178 -18.69 -8.47 -13.60
C LYS A 178 -17.45 -8.92 -12.82
N LYS A 179 -16.29 -8.94 -13.47
CA LYS A 179 -15.00 -9.28 -12.84
C LYS A 179 -14.58 -8.23 -11.82
N LEU A 180 -14.77 -6.95 -12.14
CA LEU A 180 -14.51 -5.86 -11.20
C LEU A 180 -15.34 -6.04 -9.92
N VAL A 181 -16.64 -6.24 -10.07
CA VAL A 181 -17.56 -6.42 -8.94
C VAL A 181 -17.19 -7.65 -8.11
N ALA A 182 -16.92 -8.79 -8.75
CA ALA A 182 -16.50 -9.98 -8.05
C ALA A 182 -15.21 -9.73 -7.25
N TYR A 183 -14.23 -9.02 -7.83
CA TYR A 183 -12.99 -8.67 -7.13
C TYR A 183 -13.23 -7.79 -5.89
N GLU A 184 -14.02 -6.73 -6.03
CA GLU A 184 -14.33 -5.78 -4.94
C GLU A 184 -15.14 -6.43 -3.81
N LEU A 185 -16.01 -7.39 -4.13
CA LEU A 185 -16.78 -8.16 -3.15
C LEU A 185 -15.98 -9.32 -2.53
N GLY A 186 -14.72 -9.52 -2.91
CA GLY A 186 -13.87 -10.60 -2.40
C GLY A 186 -14.18 -11.98 -2.99
N GLU A 187 -14.96 -12.03 -4.06
CA GLU A 187 -15.33 -13.25 -4.82
C GLU A 187 -14.47 -13.44 -6.08
N GLY A 188 -13.49 -12.56 -6.30
CA GLY A 188 -12.69 -12.44 -7.54
C GLY A 188 -11.63 -13.52 -7.76
N ALA A 189 -11.00 -13.45 -8.95
CA ALA A 189 -10.11 -14.46 -9.51
C ALA A 189 -8.95 -14.90 -8.59
N SER A 190 -8.54 -16.17 -8.72
CA SER A 190 -7.35 -16.70 -8.08
C SER A 190 -6.08 -16.02 -8.59
N ASP A 191 -5.08 -15.85 -7.72
CA ASP A 191 -3.74 -15.39 -8.10
C ASP A 191 -2.92 -16.45 -8.89
N GLU A 192 -3.60 -17.44 -9.48
CA GLU A 192 -2.99 -18.51 -10.24
C GLU A 192 -2.73 -18.07 -11.69
N GLY A 193 -1.46 -18.05 -12.08
CA GLY A 193 -1.02 -17.76 -13.45
C GLY A 193 -0.09 -16.56 -13.53
N GLU A 194 0.81 -16.58 -14.51
CA GLU A 194 1.72 -15.46 -14.78
C GLU A 194 1.03 -14.46 -15.73
N PRO A 195 0.80 -13.19 -15.32
CA PRO A 195 0.17 -12.22 -16.20
C PRO A 195 1.03 -11.92 -17.45
N PRO A 196 0.44 -11.92 -18.66
CA PRO A 196 1.18 -11.81 -19.92
C PRO A 196 2.13 -10.63 -20.03
N HIS A 197 1.81 -9.47 -19.43
CA HIS A 197 2.68 -8.30 -19.52
C HIS A 197 4.10 -8.54 -19.00
N LEU A 198 4.29 -9.48 -18.05
CA LEU A 198 5.61 -9.84 -17.50
C LEU A 198 6.56 -10.39 -18.57
N LYS A 199 6.01 -11.18 -19.49
CA LYS A 199 6.75 -11.72 -20.63
C LYS A 199 6.94 -10.64 -21.70
N ILE A 200 5.86 -9.94 -22.05
CA ILE A 200 5.84 -8.99 -23.15
C ILE A 200 6.75 -7.78 -22.88
N MET A 201 6.81 -7.27 -21.65
CA MET A 201 7.65 -6.11 -21.30
C MET A 201 9.15 -6.38 -21.57
N ARG A 202 9.59 -7.62 -21.36
CA ARG A 202 10.96 -8.08 -21.60
C ARG A 202 11.20 -8.40 -23.08
N GLU A 203 10.32 -9.19 -23.69
CA GLU A 203 10.43 -9.58 -25.12
C GLU A 203 10.41 -8.37 -26.06
N LYS A 204 9.69 -7.31 -25.70
CA LYS A 204 9.64 -6.07 -26.48
C LYS A 204 10.70 -5.04 -26.07
N GLU A 205 11.61 -5.40 -25.17
CA GLU A 205 12.68 -4.54 -24.68
C GLU A 205 12.14 -3.18 -24.18
N LEU A 206 11.09 -3.19 -23.37
CA LEU A 206 10.58 -1.98 -22.73
C LEU A 206 11.28 -1.73 -21.40
N CYS A 207 11.18 -2.72 -20.52
CA CYS A 207 11.73 -2.70 -19.19
C CYS A 207 11.98 -4.12 -18.70
N ASP A 208 12.82 -4.22 -17.68
CA ASP A 208 13.15 -5.48 -17.03
C ASP A 208 13.53 -5.21 -15.56
N TYR A 209 13.72 -6.27 -14.80
CA TYR A 209 14.16 -6.19 -13.42
C TYR A 209 15.63 -5.75 -13.33
N GLU A 210 15.95 -5.01 -12.27
CA GLU A 210 17.33 -4.65 -11.91
C GLU A 210 17.70 -5.35 -10.60
N LEU A 211 18.58 -6.36 -10.69
CA LEU A 211 18.95 -7.20 -9.55
C LEU A 211 19.74 -6.44 -8.48
N ALA A 212 20.42 -5.36 -8.86
CA ALA A 212 21.12 -4.49 -7.94
C ALA A 212 20.21 -3.43 -7.28
N SER A 213 18.92 -3.39 -7.65
CA SER A 213 17.92 -2.47 -7.12
C SER A 213 16.87 -3.22 -6.30
N ASP A 214 16.07 -2.48 -5.53
CA ASP A 214 14.94 -3.06 -4.82
C ASP A 214 13.87 -3.59 -5.78
N ILE A 215 13.11 -4.60 -5.31
CA ILE A 215 12.03 -5.21 -6.08
C ILE A 215 10.97 -4.18 -6.46
N GLY A 216 10.45 -4.26 -7.68
CA GLY A 216 9.46 -3.30 -8.18
C GLY A 216 10.05 -1.94 -8.53
N ASN A 217 11.37 -1.80 -8.58
CA ASN A 217 12.06 -0.69 -9.24
C ASN A 217 12.73 -1.22 -10.52
N LEU A 218 12.10 -0.95 -11.67
CA LEU A 218 12.48 -1.53 -12.96
C LEU A 218 13.49 -0.66 -13.70
N LYS A 219 14.39 -1.30 -14.46
CA LYS A 219 15.20 -0.60 -15.45
C LYS A 219 14.42 -0.47 -16.76
N TRP A 220 14.61 0.65 -17.45
CA TRP A 220 13.91 0.97 -18.69
C TRP A 220 14.90 1.02 -19.86
N TYR A 221 14.61 0.26 -20.91
CA TYR A 221 15.36 0.30 -22.17
C TYR A 221 14.92 1.52 -23.01
N PRO A 222 15.69 1.93 -24.03
CA PRO A 222 15.36 3.11 -24.84
C PRO A 222 13.93 3.12 -25.41
N LYS A 223 13.43 1.96 -25.87
CA LYS A 223 12.07 1.82 -26.38
C LYS A 223 11.01 2.06 -25.30
N GLY A 224 11.20 1.50 -24.12
CA GLY A 224 10.28 1.70 -23.00
C GLY A 224 10.35 3.11 -22.43
N ARG A 225 11.55 3.70 -22.35
CA ARG A 225 11.71 5.10 -21.91
C ARG A 225 10.98 6.07 -22.83
N LEU A 226 11.11 5.91 -24.15
CA LEU A 226 10.35 6.71 -25.13
C LEU A 226 8.85 6.61 -24.90
N VAL A 227 8.31 5.40 -24.67
CA VAL A 227 6.88 5.20 -24.40
C VAL A 227 6.44 5.93 -23.14
N ARG A 228 7.25 5.90 -22.07
CA ARG A 228 6.96 6.64 -20.84
C ARG A 228 6.92 8.14 -21.06
N ASP A 229 7.86 8.67 -21.85
CA ASP A 229 7.94 10.10 -22.13
C ASP A 229 6.76 10.57 -22.98
N LEU A 230 6.36 9.78 -23.98
CA LEU A 230 5.18 10.07 -24.78
C LEU A 230 3.89 10.05 -23.94
N LEU A 231 3.75 9.09 -23.02
CA LEU A 231 2.60 9.06 -22.09
C LEU A 231 2.63 10.24 -21.12
N ALA A 232 3.80 10.64 -20.63
CA ALA A 232 3.94 11.82 -19.78
C ALA A 232 3.54 13.11 -20.53
N ASP A 233 4.02 13.29 -21.77
CA ASP A 233 3.68 14.41 -22.63
C ASP A 233 2.18 14.44 -22.95
N TYR A 234 1.59 13.27 -23.20
CA TYR A 234 0.14 13.12 -23.40
C TYR A 234 -0.64 13.65 -22.20
N VAL A 235 -0.33 13.19 -20.99
CA VAL A 235 -1.03 13.66 -19.78
C VAL A 235 -0.78 15.14 -19.51
N TYR A 236 0.44 15.62 -19.74
CA TYR A 236 0.78 17.02 -19.56
C TYR A 236 -0.12 17.95 -20.41
N ASN A 237 -0.38 17.59 -21.67
CA ASN A 237 -1.26 18.40 -22.52
C ASN A 237 -2.71 18.44 -21.97
N PHE A 238 -3.25 17.31 -21.51
CA PHE A 238 -4.59 17.26 -20.93
C PHE A 238 -4.75 18.17 -19.70
N VAL A 239 -3.81 18.08 -18.75
CA VAL A 239 -3.92 18.85 -17.50
C VAL A 239 -3.69 20.34 -17.73
N VAL A 240 -2.83 20.72 -18.68
CA VAL A 240 -2.61 22.14 -19.04
C VAL A 240 -3.83 22.71 -19.75
N ASP A 241 -4.51 21.94 -20.60
CA ASP A 241 -5.76 22.36 -21.25
C ASP A 241 -6.90 22.58 -20.22
N LEU A 242 -6.85 21.89 -19.08
CA LEU A 242 -7.73 22.15 -17.92
C LEU A 242 -7.27 23.31 -17.02
N GLY A 243 -6.16 23.97 -17.37
CA GLY A 243 -5.61 25.13 -16.65
C GLY A 243 -4.69 24.77 -15.49
N ALA A 244 -4.23 23.52 -15.36
CA ALA A 244 -3.27 23.13 -14.34
C ALA A 244 -1.86 23.65 -14.63
N MET A 245 -1.20 24.18 -13.60
CA MET A 245 0.16 24.69 -13.70
C MET A 245 1.17 23.65 -13.22
N PRO A 246 2.22 23.33 -14.00
CA PRO A 246 3.22 22.34 -13.61
C PRO A 246 4.08 22.86 -12.44
N ILE A 247 4.35 21.98 -11.48
CA ILE A 247 5.27 22.20 -10.36
C ILE A 247 6.23 21.01 -10.24
N GLU A 248 7.34 21.20 -9.52
CA GLU A 248 8.26 20.12 -9.14
C GLU A 248 8.55 20.26 -7.65
N THR A 249 8.46 19.15 -6.93
CA THR A 249 8.57 19.16 -5.47
C THR A 249 9.59 18.14 -4.96
N PRO A 250 10.10 18.30 -3.72
CA PRO A 250 11.08 17.36 -3.16
C PRO A 250 10.56 15.91 -3.09
N ILE A 251 11.49 14.96 -3.12
CA ILE A 251 11.18 13.52 -2.98
C ILE A 251 11.25 13.02 -1.53
N PHE A 252 11.90 13.77 -0.64
CA PHE A 252 12.00 13.45 0.79
C PHE A 252 11.16 14.42 1.61
N TYR A 253 10.42 13.88 2.57
CA TYR A 253 9.63 14.65 3.53
C TYR A 253 9.95 14.22 4.96
N ASP A 254 9.97 15.19 5.87
CA ASP A 254 10.30 15.01 7.29
C ASP A 254 9.02 14.67 8.07
N LEU A 255 8.97 13.47 8.66
CA LEU A 255 7.85 12.99 9.47
C LEU A 255 7.77 13.69 10.83
N ALA A 256 8.76 14.52 11.19
CA ALA A 256 8.64 15.42 12.33
C ALA A 256 7.58 16.52 12.09
N ASN A 257 7.18 16.78 10.84
CA ASN A 257 6.08 17.70 10.54
C ASN A 257 4.74 17.00 10.75
N ASP A 258 3.90 17.54 11.65
CA ASP A 258 2.63 16.93 12.04
C ASP A 258 1.66 16.72 10.87
N ALA A 259 1.49 17.73 10.00
CA ALA A 259 0.61 17.62 8.83
C ALA A 259 1.05 16.51 7.86
N ILE A 260 2.37 16.39 7.64
CA ILE A 260 2.95 15.34 6.80
C ILE A 260 2.76 13.98 7.48
N ARG A 261 3.08 13.86 8.77
CA ARG A 261 2.97 12.60 9.53
C ARG A 261 1.54 12.08 9.56
N GLU A 262 0.58 12.93 9.89
CA GLU A 262 -0.84 12.58 9.93
C GLU A 262 -1.37 12.18 8.56
N HIS A 263 -1.05 12.95 7.51
CA HIS A 263 -1.47 12.60 6.15
C HIS A 263 -0.82 11.29 5.67
N ALA A 264 0.44 11.06 6.03
CA ALA A 264 1.14 9.82 5.74
C ALA A 264 0.55 8.61 6.49
N ALA A 265 0.14 8.78 7.75
CA ALA A 265 -0.52 7.75 8.55
C ALA A 265 -1.90 7.38 7.99
N LYS A 266 -2.72 8.35 7.57
CA LYS A 266 -4.06 8.10 7.00
C LYS A 266 -4.05 7.36 5.66
N PHE A 267 -2.93 7.38 4.94
CA PHE A 267 -2.81 6.65 3.68
C PHE A 267 -2.62 5.14 3.91
N GLY A 268 -2.16 4.71 5.09
CA GLY A 268 -1.96 3.29 5.45
C GLY A 268 -0.86 2.57 4.64
N GLU A 269 -0.22 3.24 3.69
CA GLU A 269 0.81 2.67 2.83
C GLU A 269 2.14 2.55 3.58
N ARG A 270 2.85 1.44 3.34
CA ARG A 270 4.19 1.25 3.90
C ARG A 270 5.19 2.17 3.23
N GLN A 271 6.07 2.76 4.02
CA GLN A 271 6.95 3.85 3.60
C GLN A 271 8.41 3.41 3.60
N TYR A 272 9.18 3.90 2.63
CA TYR A 272 10.63 3.88 2.73
C TYR A 272 11.08 5.00 3.65
N LYS A 273 11.76 4.64 4.73
CA LYS A 273 12.36 5.58 5.67
C LYS A 273 13.88 5.56 5.58
N THR A 274 14.51 6.70 5.85
CA THR A 274 15.97 6.80 5.89
C THR A 274 16.51 6.57 7.30
N ALA A 275 17.67 5.92 7.41
CA ALA A 275 18.40 5.80 8.67
C ALA A 275 19.31 7.03 8.90
N THR A 276 18.73 8.23 8.89
CA THR A 276 19.48 9.48 9.16
C THR A 276 19.07 10.08 10.51
N LYS A 277 19.68 11.20 10.91
CA LYS A 277 19.28 11.92 12.13
C LYS A 277 17.86 12.49 12.06
N LYS A 278 17.31 12.65 10.86
CA LYS A 278 15.93 13.09 10.64
C LYS A 278 15.09 11.89 10.23
N ASP A 279 13.84 11.85 10.70
CA ASP A 279 12.88 10.82 10.28
C ASP A 279 12.31 11.18 8.90
N LEU A 280 13.11 10.91 7.85
CA LEU A 280 12.73 11.22 6.47
C LEU A 280 12.09 10.02 5.80
N MET A 281 10.99 10.30 5.09
CA MET A 281 10.26 9.39 4.22
C MET A 281 10.50 9.75 2.75
N LEU A 282 10.63 8.75 1.87
CA LEU A 282 10.42 8.94 0.43
C LEU A 282 8.93 9.09 0.15
N ARG A 283 8.56 10.13 -0.61
CA ARG A 283 7.15 10.40 -0.95
C ARG A 283 6.50 9.23 -1.70
N PHE A 284 5.23 8.98 -1.40
CA PHE A 284 4.39 8.01 -2.12
C PHE A 284 3.35 8.66 -3.04
N ALA A 285 3.15 9.98 -2.90
CA ALA A 285 2.23 10.81 -3.68
C ALA A 285 2.76 12.26 -3.75
N CYS A 286 2.29 13.05 -4.71
CA CYS A 286 2.69 14.45 -4.84
C CYS A 286 1.91 15.40 -3.92
N CYS A 287 0.85 14.92 -3.27
CA CYS A 287 0.01 15.68 -2.35
C CYS A 287 0.83 16.56 -1.39
N PHE A 288 1.85 15.98 -0.73
CA PHE A 288 2.70 16.71 0.20
C PHE A 288 3.32 17.96 -0.43
N GLY A 289 3.91 17.81 -1.60
CA GLY A 289 4.57 18.91 -2.30
C GLY A 289 3.59 19.98 -2.75
N ALA A 290 2.52 19.56 -3.44
CA ALA A 290 1.46 20.45 -3.90
C ALA A 290 0.87 21.28 -2.75
N PHE A 291 0.57 20.63 -1.63
CA PHE A 291 0.00 21.28 -0.45
C PHE A 291 0.97 22.28 0.20
N ARG A 292 2.27 21.96 0.23
CA ARG A 292 3.28 22.89 0.74
C ARG A 292 3.50 24.09 -0.18
N VAL A 293 3.37 23.93 -1.50
CA VAL A 293 3.44 25.05 -2.45
C VAL A 293 2.24 25.98 -2.27
N LEU A 294 1.02 25.43 -2.23
CA LEU A 294 -0.19 26.25 -2.10
C LEU A 294 -0.34 26.85 -0.70
N GLY A 295 0.01 26.12 0.36
CA GLY A 295 -0.01 26.66 1.73
C GLY A 295 1.02 27.78 1.98
N GLY A 296 1.97 27.98 1.06
CA GLY A 296 2.88 29.14 1.08
C GLY A 296 2.40 30.34 0.27
N SER A 297 1.24 30.22 -0.40
CA SER A 297 0.71 31.23 -1.33
C SER A 297 -0.38 32.08 -0.67
N PHE A 298 -0.50 33.35 -1.08
CA PHE A 298 -1.65 34.18 -0.73
C PHE A 298 -2.74 33.99 -1.79
N LEU A 299 -3.85 33.36 -1.41
CA LEU A 299 -4.97 33.05 -2.30
C LEU A 299 -6.20 33.86 -1.91
N THR A 300 -6.97 34.24 -2.91
CA THR A 300 -8.31 34.81 -2.76
C THR A 300 -9.30 33.94 -3.54
N TRP A 301 -10.60 34.09 -3.28
CA TRP A 301 -11.65 33.38 -4.03
C TRP A 301 -11.53 33.57 -5.56
N LYS A 302 -10.99 34.71 -6.03
CA LYS A 302 -10.74 34.99 -7.45
C LYS A 302 -9.65 34.14 -8.09
N ASN A 303 -8.80 33.54 -7.27
CA ASN A 303 -7.75 32.62 -7.73
C ASN A 303 -8.27 31.19 -7.89
N LEU A 304 -9.46 30.88 -7.34
CA LEU A 304 -10.02 29.53 -7.32
C LEU A 304 -11.00 29.32 -8.50
N PRO A 305 -10.98 28.14 -9.15
CA PRO A 305 -10.20 26.97 -8.78
C PRO A 305 -8.75 27.09 -9.20
N ALA A 306 -7.82 26.96 -8.25
CA ALA A 306 -6.39 26.94 -8.53
C ALA A 306 -5.97 25.49 -8.81
N LYS A 307 -5.17 25.25 -9.85
CA LYS A 307 -4.82 23.89 -10.27
C LYS A 307 -3.31 23.76 -10.40
N VAL A 308 -2.74 22.75 -9.77
CA VAL A 308 -1.33 22.40 -9.93
C VAL A 308 -1.18 20.95 -10.34
N TYR A 309 -0.13 20.69 -11.10
CA TYR A 309 0.18 19.37 -11.61
C TYR A 309 1.65 19.05 -11.39
N GLU A 310 1.95 17.83 -10.97
CA GLU A 310 3.31 17.31 -10.98
C GLU A 310 3.31 15.95 -11.67
N LEU A 311 4.19 15.77 -12.66
CA LEU A 311 4.58 14.44 -13.07
C LEU A 311 5.55 13.91 -12.02
N SER A 312 5.02 13.20 -11.02
CA SER A 312 5.87 12.56 -10.02
C SER A 312 6.72 11.50 -10.69
N THR A 313 7.94 11.85 -11.12
CA THR A 313 8.83 10.89 -11.76
C THR A 313 9.15 9.74 -10.81
N TYR A 314 9.21 10.04 -9.51
CA TYR A 314 9.48 9.08 -8.45
C TYR A 314 8.48 9.23 -7.28
N SER A 315 7.57 8.26 -7.20
CA SER A 315 6.76 7.96 -6.02
C SER A 315 7.06 6.54 -5.56
N PHE A 316 7.07 6.31 -4.25
CA PHE A 316 7.51 5.05 -3.66
C PHE A 316 6.48 4.46 -2.70
N ARG A 317 6.21 3.16 -2.79
CA ARG A 317 5.39 2.40 -1.81
C ARG A 317 6.12 1.13 -1.42
N PHE A 318 6.28 0.87 -0.14
CA PHE A 318 7.04 -0.29 0.36
C PHE A 318 6.17 -1.57 0.43
N GLU A 319 5.70 -2.00 -0.74
CA GLU A 319 4.87 -3.18 -0.94
C GLU A 319 5.57 -4.47 -0.47
N LYS A 320 4.84 -5.51 -0.04
CA LYS A 320 5.47 -6.78 0.38
C LYS A 320 6.05 -7.43 -0.87
N ARG A 321 7.12 -8.20 -0.70
CA ARG A 321 7.76 -8.88 -1.82
C ARG A 321 6.77 -9.71 -2.67
N GLY A 322 5.79 -10.36 -2.02
CA GLY A 322 4.76 -11.16 -2.69
C GLY A 322 3.65 -10.35 -3.36
N GLU A 323 3.51 -9.06 -3.06
CA GLU A 323 2.48 -8.18 -3.66
C GLU A 323 2.97 -7.51 -4.94
N VAL A 324 4.29 -7.42 -5.15
CA VAL A 324 4.88 -6.75 -6.32
C VAL A 324 4.70 -7.61 -7.56
N VAL A 325 4.03 -7.06 -8.59
CA VAL A 325 3.73 -7.74 -9.85
C VAL A 325 4.04 -6.82 -11.02
N GLY A 326 5.21 -7.01 -11.63
CA GLY A 326 5.58 -6.39 -12.90
C GLY A 326 5.32 -4.89 -12.96
N LEU A 327 4.53 -4.47 -13.95
CA LEU A 327 4.10 -3.08 -14.14
C LEU A 327 2.77 -2.76 -13.44
N LYS A 328 2.08 -3.77 -12.90
CA LYS A 328 0.77 -3.62 -12.25
C LYS A 328 0.88 -3.07 -10.84
N ARG A 329 1.84 -3.60 -10.06
CA ARG A 329 2.09 -3.21 -8.66
C ARG A 329 3.59 -3.14 -8.42
N LEU A 330 4.08 -1.95 -8.14
CA LEU A 330 5.49 -1.58 -8.11
C LEU A 330 5.83 -0.89 -6.79
N ARG A 331 7.11 -0.90 -6.41
CA ARG A 331 7.58 -0.12 -5.27
C ARG A 331 8.05 1.28 -5.65
N ALA A 332 8.40 1.50 -6.91
CA ALA A 332 8.71 2.81 -7.47
C ALA A 332 7.95 2.99 -8.78
N PHE A 333 7.25 4.11 -8.93
CA PHE A 333 6.40 4.39 -10.09
C PHE A 333 6.34 5.88 -10.41
N THR A 334 5.93 6.18 -11.64
CA THR A 334 5.71 7.55 -12.11
C THR A 334 4.22 7.86 -12.10
N MET A 335 3.83 8.87 -11.33
CA MET A 335 2.43 9.24 -11.14
C MET A 335 2.20 10.66 -11.64
N PRO A 336 1.46 10.83 -12.75
CA PRO A 336 0.85 12.11 -13.08
C PRO A 336 -0.20 12.44 -12.01
N ASP A 337 -0.01 13.56 -11.31
CA ASP A 337 -0.83 13.90 -10.15
C ASP A 337 -1.24 15.38 -10.24
N MET A 338 -2.53 15.63 -10.33
CA MET A 338 -3.14 16.95 -10.44
C MET A 338 -3.96 17.23 -9.18
N HIS A 339 -3.81 18.44 -8.64
CA HIS A 339 -4.56 18.91 -7.48
C HIS A 339 -5.31 20.19 -7.83
N SER A 340 -6.63 20.19 -7.63
CA SER A 340 -7.50 21.35 -7.85
C SER A 340 -8.01 21.87 -6.50
N PHE A 341 -7.74 23.12 -6.18
CA PHE A 341 -8.14 23.79 -4.95
C PHE A 341 -9.38 24.64 -5.27
N CYS A 342 -10.52 24.23 -4.73
CA CYS A 342 -11.83 24.80 -5.02
C CYS A 342 -12.34 25.58 -3.80
N ALA A 343 -13.03 26.69 -4.04
CA ALA A 343 -13.55 27.55 -2.98
C ALA A 343 -14.63 26.86 -2.14
N ASP A 344 -15.51 26.11 -2.81
CA ASP A 344 -16.69 25.47 -2.23
C ASP A 344 -17.04 24.15 -2.94
N MET A 345 -18.06 23.45 -2.43
CA MET A 345 -18.50 22.17 -2.97
C MET A 345 -19.04 22.30 -4.40
N PRO A 346 -19.91 23.27 -4.76
CA PRO A 346 -20.33 23.46 -6.14
C PRO A 346 -19.18 23.55 -7.14
N GLN A 347 -18.15 24.36 -6.84
CA GLN A 347 -16.97 24.47 -7.69
C GLN A 347 -16.17 23.15 -7.72
N ALA A 348 -16.08 22.43 -6.60
CA ALA A 348 -15.44 21.12 -6.55
C ALA A 348 -16.17 20.07 -7.40
N LEU A 349 -17.50 20.04 -7.41
CA LEU A 349 -18.28 19.11 -8.22
C LEU A 349 -18.16 19.41 -9.73
N GLU A 350 -18.11 20.69 -10.12
CA GLU A 350 -17.86 21.09 -11.51
C GLU A 350 -16.46 20.66 -11.98
N GLU A 351 -15.44 20.90 -11.15
CA GLU A 351 -14.06 20.50 -11.46
C GLU A 351 -13.86 18.98 -11.43
N PHE A 352 -14.61 18.27 -10.60
CA PHE A 352 -14.63 16.80 -10.57
C PHE A 352 -15.18 16.26 -11.89
N ASP A 353 -16.32 16.78 -12.38
CA ASP A 353 -16.90 16.39 -13.67
C ASP A 353 -15.92 16.60 -14.83
N ALA A 354 -15.24 17.75 -14.88
CA ALA A 354 -14.24 18.03 -15.91
C ALA A 354 -13.06 17.04 -15.86
N GLN A 355 -12.63 16.64 -14.66
CA GLN A 355 -11.58 15.64 -14.47
C GLN A 355 -12.06 14.23 -14.83
N VAL A 356 -13.33 13.90 -14.58
CA VAL A 356 -13.95 12.64 -15.02
C VAL A 356 -14.01 12.57 -16.55
N ASP A 357 -14.43 13.64 -17.22
CA ASP A 357 -14.47 13.70 -18.68
C ASP A 357 -13.06 13.48 -19.28
N MET A 358 -12.03 14.07 -18.68
CA MET A 358 -10.62 13.81 -19.02
C MET A 358 -10.26 12.32 -18.80
N CYS A 359 -10.56 11.76 -17.62
CA CYS A 359 -10.29 10.35 -17.31
C CYS A 359 -10.90 9.40 -18.35
N VAL A 360 -12.16 9.64 -18.73
CA VAL A 360 -12.88 8.87 -19.77
C VAL A 360 -12.19 9.03 -21.13
N GLN A 361 -11.79 10.24 -21.50
CA GLN A 361 -11.08 10.49 -22.75
C GLN A 361 -9.77 9.71 -22.83
N THR A 362 -9.05 9.56 -21.71
CA THR A 362 -7.82 8.76 -21.71
C THR A 362 -8.04 7.30 -22.07
N GLY A 363 -9.17 6.72 -21.64
CA GLY A 363 -9.55 5.35 -22.01
C GLY A 363 -9.84 5.23 -23.50
N VAL A 364 -10.48 6.24 -24.10
CA VAL A 364 -10.77 6.30 -25.54
C VAL A 364 -9.47 6.40 -26.36
N ASP A 365 -8.58 7.33 -26.01
CA ASP A 365 -7.36 7.58 -26.78
C ASP A 365 -6.34 6.44 -26.71
N LEU A 366 -6.30 5.75 -25.56
CA LEU A 366 -5.40 4.62 -25.31
C LEU A 366 -6.01 3.27 -25.73
N ASP A 367 -7.27 3.25 -26.16
CA ASP A 367 -8.03 2.02 -26.45
C ASP A 367 -8.03 1.05 -25.25
N VAL A 368 -8.37 1.59 -24.08
CA VAL A 368 -8.49 0.87 -22.82
C VAL A 368 -9.92 0.92 -22.33
N ASN A 369 -10.55 -0.25 -22.21
CA ASN A 369 -11.87 -0.36 -21.59
C ASN A 369 -11.76 -0.16 -20.08
N TYR A 370 -12.14 1.03 -19.61
CA TYR A 370 -12.31 1.30 -18.19
C TYR A 370 -13.71 0.93 -17.73
N GLU A 371 -13.76 0.21 -16.61
CA GLU A 371 -14.91 0.05 -15.74
C GLU A 371 -14.74 1.01 -14.55
N ALA A 372 -15.85 1.51 -14.00
CA ALA A 372 -15.80 2.55 -12.96
C ALA A 372 -16.41 2.08 -11.63
N ILE A 373 -15.89 2.65 -10.54
CA ILE A 373 -16.39 2.48 -9.18
C ILE A 373 -16.51 3.86 -8.55
N PHE A 374 -17.72 4.22 -8.14
CA PHE A 374 -17.93 5.32 -7.20
C PHE A 374 -17.84 4.81 -5.77
N ARG A 375 -17.16 5.57 -4.92
CA ARG A 375 -17.11 5.36 -3.47
C ARG A 375 -17.50 6.67 -2.80
N ALA A 376 -18.52 6.66 -1.96
CA ALA A 376 -18.99 7.85 -1.27
C ALA A 376 -19.38 7.53 0.17
N THR A 377 -19.22 8.48 1.07
CA THR A 377 -19.79 8.38 2.41
C THR A 377 -21.31 8.54 2.34
N GLU A 378 -22.04 7.95 3.30
CA GLU A 378 -23.51 7.94 3.32
C GLU A 378 -24.09 9.36 3.26
N ASP A 379 -23.54 10.29 4.06
CA ASP A 379 -23.91 11.71 4.06
C ASP A 379 -23.69 12.39 2.70
N PHE A 380 -22.53 12.16 2.08
CA PHE A 380 -22.21 12.72 0.78
C PHE A 380 -23.14 12.16 -0.32
N TYR A 381 -23.42 10.86 -0.29
CA TYR A 381 -24.32 10.23 -1.23
C TYR A 381 -25.74 10.77 -1.10
N GLU A 382 -26.25 10.93 0.13
CA GLU A 382 -27.59 11.49 0.37
C GLU A 382 -27.71 12.93 -0.11
N GLU A 383 -26.68 13.76 0.10
CA GLU A 383 -26.68 15.17 -0.30
C GLU A 383 -26.49 15.37 -1.81
N HIS A 384 -25.66 14.56 -2.45
CA HIS A 384 -25.20 14.76 -3.83
C HIS A 384 -25.60 13.65 -4.80
N LYS A 385 -26.61 12.84 -4.47
CA LYS A 385 -27.08 11.74 -5.30
C LYS A 385 -27.30 12.17 -6.75
N ASP A 386 -28.09 13.22 -6.99
CA ASP A 386 -28.44 13.71 -8.32
C ASP A 386 -27.21 14.08 -9.17
N TRP A 387 -26.17 14.64 -8.52
CA TRP A 387 -24.90 14.93 -9.18
C TRP A 387 -24.16 13.64 -9.54
N MET A 388 -24.06 12.69 -8.62
CA MET A 388 -23.43 11.38 -8.91
C MET A 388 -24.14 10.66 -10.06
N GLU A 389 -25.48 10.78 -10.15
CA GLU A 389 -26.23 10.23 -11.29
C GLU A 389 -25.87 10.90 -12.61
N ALA A 390 -25.71 12.22 -12.60
CA ALA A 390 -25.29 12.99 -13.77
C ALA A 390 -23.86 12.62 -14.19
N THR A 391 -22.92 12.52 -13.26
CA THR A 391 -21.54 12.11 -13.53
C THR A 391 -21.46 10.69 -14.07
N ALA A 392 -22.24 9.75 -13.52
CA ALA A 392 -22.32 8.38 -14.05
C ALA A 392 -22.84 8.34 -15.49
N LYS A 393 -23.83 9.18 -15.84
CA LYS A 393 -24.33 9.31 -17.22
C LYS A 393 -23.28 9.84 -18.19
N ARG A 394 -22.33 10.67 -17.74
CA ARG A 394 -21.19 11.12 -18.56
C ARG A 394 -20.27 9.97 -18.96
N ILE A 395 -20.06 9.01 -18.05
CA ILE A 395 -19.27 7.80 -18.31
C ILE A 395 -19.98 6.88 -19.33
N GLY A 396 -21.31 6.90 -19.33
CA GLY A 396 -22.13 6.21 -20.34
C GLY A 396 -22.17 4.68 -20.17
N LYS A 397 -21.83 4.17 -18.98
CA LYS A 397 -21.85 2.73 -18.64
C LYS A 397 -22.38 2.51 -17.22
N PRO A 398 -22.90 1.31 -16.92
CA PRO A 398 -23.14 0.91 -15.53
C PRO A 398 -21.84 0.92 -14.74
N LEU A 399 -21.90 1.32 -13.47
CA LEU A 399 -20.74 1.37 -12.57
C LEU A 399 -21.07 0.76 -11.21
N LEU A 400 -20.04 0.35 -10.48
CA LEU A 400 -20.17 -0.12 -9.11
C LEU A 400 -20.22 1.09 -8.16
N LEU A 401 -21.09 1.05 -7.17
CA LEU A 401 -21.22 2.08 -6.14
C LEU A 401 -20.99 1.44 -4.77
N GLU A 402 -20.01 1.94 -4.04
CA GLU A 402 -19.77 1.65 -2.62
C GLU A 402 -20.24 2.83 -1.78
N ILE A 403 -21.17 2.59 -0.86
CA ILE A 403 -21.59 3.55 0.15
C ILE A 403 -20.95 3.17 1.48
N LEU A 404 -20.09 4.05 1.97
CA LEU A 404 -19.39 3.91 3.23
C LEU A 404 -20.27 4.50 4.35
N PRO A 405 -20.55 3.76 5.44
CA PRO A 405 -21.38 4.26 6.53
C PRO A 405 -20.75 5.44 7.28
N GLU A 406 -19.43 5.59 7.19
CA GLU A 406 -18.69 6.66 7.81
C GLU A 406 -17.42 6.98 7.01
N ARG A 407 -16.93 8.20 7.17
CA ARG A 407 -15.71 8.67 6.52
C ARG A 407 -14.46 8.08 7.19
N LYS A 408 -13.88 7.06 6.56
CA LYS A 408 -12.64 6.39 7.02
C LYS A 408 -11.35 7.03 6.50
N HIS A 409 -11.43 7.74 5.37
CA HIS A 409 -10.30 8.40 4.74
C HIS A 409 -10.47 9.93 4.78
N TYR A 410 -9.51 10.68 4.26
CA TYR A 410 -9.61 12.14 4.19
C TYR A 410 -10.58 12.63 3.11
N TRP A 411 -11.05 11.72 2.23
CA TRP A 411 -11.99 12.02 1.16
C TRP A 411 -13.43 11.65 1.51
N SER A 412 -14.40 12.38 0.93
CA SER A 412 -15.84 12.12 1.08
C SER A 412 -16.45 11.38 -0.12
N CYS A 413 -15.89 11.61 -1.31
CA CYS A 413 -16.28 10.93 -2.54
C CYS A 413 -15.05 10.68 -3.41
N LYS A 414 -15.06 9.56 -4.11
CA LYS A 414 -14.01 9.15 -5.03
C LYS A 414 -14.62 8.36 -6.17
N ILE A 415 -14.06 8.55 -7.37
CA ILE A 415 -14.29 7.64 -8.49
C ILE A 415 -12.96 7.03 -8.91
N ASP A 416 -12.95 5.71 -8.99
CA ASP A 416 -11.84 4.94 -9.52
C ASP A 416 -12.27 4.27 -10.80
N PHE A 417 -11.38 4.30 -11.77
CA PHE A 417 -11.51 3.51 -12.98
C PHE A 417 -10.57 2.30 -12.87
N ALA A 418 -10.90 1.23 -13.57
CA ALA A 418 -10.07 0.05 -13.63
C ALA A 418 -10.12 -0.58 -15.03
N ALA A 419 -8.94 -0.91 -15.55
CA ALA A 419 -8.83 -1.86 -16.66
C ALA A 419 -8.76 -3.28 -16.09
N ILE A 420 -9.39 -4.25 -16.74
CA ILE A 420 -9.31 -5.64 -16.30
C ILE A 420 -8.12 -6.32 -16.97
N ASP A 421 -7.23 -6.95 -16.22
CA ASP A 421 -6.10 -7.68 -16.79
C ASP A 421 -6.53 -9.01 -17.46
N TYR A 422 -5.61 -9.71 -18.11
CA TYR A 422 -5.89 -11.00 -18.77
C TYR A 422 -6.42 -12.07 -17.81
N LEU A 423 -6.01 -12.02 -16.54
CA LEU A 423 -6.45 -12.95 -15.49
C LEU A 423 -7.76 -12.52 -14.82
N GLY A 424 -8.36 -11.40 -15.26
CA GLY A 424 -9.63 -10.92 -14.75
C GLY A 424 -9.53 -10.09 -13.47
N ARG A 425 -8.36 -9.55 -13.15
CA ARG A 425 -8.12 -8.72 -11.96
C ARG A 425 -8.02 -7.25 -12.36
N PRO A 426 -8.52 -6.31 -11.54
CA PRO A 426 -8.44 -4.89 -11.87
C PRO A 426 -6.99 -4.38 -11.85
N ILE A 427 -6.71 -3.46 -12.76
CA ILE A 427 -5.57 -2.55 -12.79
C ILE A 427 -6.17 -1.17 -12.59
N GLU A 428 -6.12 -0.67 -11.37
CA GLU A 428 -6.69 0.63 -10.99
C GLU A 428 -5.99 1.77 -11.74
N ASN A 429 -6.76 2.47 -12.57
CA ASN A 429 -6.42 3.63 -13.38
C ASN A 429 -7.72 4.19 -13.96
N PRO A 430 -7.81 5.49 -14.27
CA PRO A 430 -7.46 6.68 -13.47
C PRO A 430 -8.30 6.87 -12.20
N THR A 431 -8.13 7.99 -11.49
CA THR A 431 -8.89 8.30 -10.26
C THR A 431 -9.14 9.79 -10.06
N VAL A 432 -10.27 10.14 -9.44
CA VAL A 432 -10.62 11.49 -8.96
C VAL A 432 -11.22 11.39 -7.56
N GLN A 433 -10.75 12.19 -6.61
CA GLN A 433 -11.20 12.16 -5.21
C GLN A 433 -11.38 13.55 -4.62
N ILE A 434 -12.42 13.72 -3.80
CA ILE A 434 -12.76 14.96 -3.09
C ILE A 434 -12.24 14.87 -1.65
N ASP A 435 -11.24 15.68 -1.33
CA ASP A 435 -10.64 15.85 -0.01
C ASP A 435 -11.14 17.15 0.64
N VAL A 436 -11.78 16.99 1.79
CA VAL A 436 -12.36 18.09 2.58
C VAL A 436 -11.58 18.38 3.86
N GLU A 437 -10.45 17.70 4.09
CA GLU A 437 -9.69 17.76 5.33
C GLU A 437 -8.27 18.32 5.15
N SER A 438 -7.58 17.98 4.07
CA SER A 438 -6.17 18.34 3.90
C SER A 438 -5.95 19.84 3.76
N GLY A 439 -6.93 20.60 3.25
CA GLY A 439 -6.85 22.06 3.21
C GLY A 439 -6.59 22.65 4.59
N ARG A 440 -7.37 22.22 5.59
CA ARG A 440 -7.17 22.61 6.99
C ARG A 440 -5.89 22.02 7.57
N ARG A 441 -5.60 20.73 7.34
CA ARG A 441 -4.43 20.05 7.92
C ARG A 441 -3.12 20.70 7.51
N PHE A 442 -2.99 21.10 6.24
CA PHE A 442 -1.78 21.71 5.71
C PHE A 442 -1.75 23.24 5.83
N GLY A 443 -2.80 23.84 6.43
CA GLY A 443 -2.92 25.28 6.59
C GLY A 443 -3.02 26.03 5.26
N ILE A 444 -3.73 25.45 4.30
CA ILE A 444 -3.98 26.07 3.00
C ILE A 444 -5.21 26.95 3.15
N GLU A 445 -5.03 28.25 3.01
CA GLU A 445 -6.08 29.24 3.23
C GLU A 445 -6.26 30.12 2.00
N TYR A 446 -7.49 30.55 1.78
CA TYR A 446 -7.83 31.62 0.85
C TYR A 446 -8.76 32.63 1.52
N VAL A 447 -8.73 33.87 1.04
CA VAL A 447 -9.63 34.93 1.50
C VAL A 447 -10.90 34.93 0.65
N ASP A 448 -12.06 34.77 1.26
CA ASP A 448 -13.36 34.75 0.58
C ASP A 448 -13.87 36.16 0.20
N GLU A 449 -15.07 36.24 -0.37
CA GLU A 449 -15.69 37.52 -0.78
C GLU A 449 -15.95 38.49 0.40
N ASN A 450 -16.05 37.96 1.62
CA ASN A 450 -16.31 38.71 2.85
C ASN A 450 -15.03 39.07 3.61
N GLU A 451 -13.86 38.82 3.02
CA GLU A 451 -12.54 38.99 3.65
C GLU A 451 -12.25 37.99 4.79
N ASP A 452 -13.00 36.89 4.89
CA ASP A 452 -12.78 35.85 5.90
C ASP A 452 -11.83 34.75 5.37
N PRO A 453 -10.92 34.23 6.21
CA PRO A 453 -10.06 33.12 5.84
C PRO A 453 -10.84 31.80 5.81
N GLN A 454 -10.76 31.08 4.69
CA GLN A 454 -11.39 29.79 4.46
C GLN A 454 -10.35 28.76 4.01
N ASN A 455 -10.65 27.47 4.21
CA ASN A 455 -9.86 26.38 3.63
C ASN A 455 -10.52 25.86 2.34
N PRO A 456 -9.76 25.60 1.26
CA PRO A 456 -10.33 25.09 0.04
C PRO A 456 -10.68 23.59 0.16
N ILE A 457 -11.65 23.16 -0.63
CA ILE A 457 -11.87 21.74 -0.96
C ILE A 457 -10.82 21.35 -2.01
N ILE A 458 -10.19 20.20 -1.83
CA ILE A 458 -9.11 19.75 -2.70
C ILE A 458 -9.59 18.55 -3.50
N LEU A 459 -9.45 18.62 -4.82
CA LEU A 459 -9.56 17.44 -5.67
C LEU A 459 -8.17 16.87 -5.90
N HIS A 460 -8.03 15.55 -5.82
CA HIS A 460 -6.86 14.86 -6.34
C HIS A 460 -7.28 14.07 -7.56
N CYS A 461 -6.50 14.18 -8.63
CA CYS A 461 -6.73 13.46 -9.86
C CYS A 461 -5.42 12.87 -10.36
N SER A 462 -5.45 11.57 -10.65
CA SER A 462 -4.43 10.95 -11.48
C SER A 462 -5.04 10.63 -12.84
N PRO A 463 -4.83 11.46 -13.88
CA PRO A 463 -5.58 11.44 -15.15
C PRO A 463 -5.57 10.11 -15.89
N THR A 464 -4.48 9.34 -15.75
CA THR A 464 -4.30 8.01 -16.37
C THR A 464 -3.97 6.92 -15.37
N GLY A 465 -3.85 7.25 -14.07
CA GLY A 465 -3.07 6.47 -13.12
C GLY A 465 -1.55 6.53 -13.42
N SER A 466 -0.78 5.62 -12.84
CA SER A 466 0.67 5.61 -13.05
C SER A 466 1.03 5.23 -14.49
N VAL A 467 2.08 5.84 -15.02
CA VAL A 467 2.55 5.58 -16.40
C VAL A 467 2.83 4.08 -16.60
N GLU A 468 3.33 3.41 -15.57
CA GLU A 468 3.59 1.98 -15.61
C GLU A 468 2.30 1.14 -15.70
N ARG A 469 1.25 1.50 -14.96
CA ARG A 469 -0.04 0.80 -15.01
C ARG A 469 -0.77 1.05 -16.34
N VAL A 470 -0.58 2.20 -16.98
CA VAL A 470 -1.04 2.44 -18.35
C VAL A 470 -0.35 1.46 -19.31
N ILE A 471 0.98 1.37 -19.26
CA ILE A 471 1.73 0.41 -20.09
C ILE A 471 1.28 -1.02 -19.78
N CYS A 472 1.05 -1.37 -18.52
CA CYS A 472 0.50 -2.68 -18.12
C CYS A 472 -0.84 -2.94 -18.83
N SER A 473 -1.79 -2.01 -18.75
CA SER A 473 -3.11 -2.14 -19.38
C SER A 473 -3.01 -2.33 -20.90
N LEU A 474 -2.15 -1.55 -21.56
CA LEU A 474 -1.90 -1.69 -23.00
C LEU A 474 -1.32 -3.08 -23.34
N LEU A 475 -0.36 -3.57 -22.56
CA LEU A 475 0.24 -4.89 -22.80
C LEU A 475 -0.76 -6.04 -22.54
N GLU A 476 -1.55 -5.95 -21.48
CA GLU A 476 -2.59 -6.93 -21.15
C GLU A 476 -3.69 -6.96 -22.22
N ASN A 477 -4.13 -5.80 -22.72
CA ASN A 477 -5.10 -5.71 -23.81
C ASN A 477 -4.58 -6.41 -25.07
N THR A 478 -3.32 -6.19 -25.44
CA THR A 478 -2.73 -6.87 -26.60
C THR A 478 -2.62 -8.38 -26.43
N ALA A 479 -2.61 -8.89 -25.20
CA ALA A 479 -2.59 -10.34 -24.93
C ALA A 479 -3.99 -10.96 -25.00
N LYS A 480 -5.06 -10.18 -24.80
CA LYS A 480 -6.45 -10.63 -24.94
C LYS A 480 -6.89 -10.78 -26.40
N GLU A 481 -6.30 -10.02 -27.33
CA GLU A 481 -6.63 -10.09 -28.76
C GLU A 481 -6.04 -11.34 -29.43
N ASP A 482 -6.76 -12.46 -29.36
CA ASP A 482 -6.34 -13.71 -30.00
C ASP A 482 -6.20 -13.56 -31.52
N GLY A 483 -5.12 -14.14 -32.09
CA GLY A 483 -4.84 -14.12 -33.52
C GLY A 483 -4.35 -12.80 -34.12
N LYS A 484 -4.24 -11.71 -33.34
CA LYS A 484 -3.62 -10.45 -33.79
C LYS A 484 -2.20 -10.32 -33.26
N ALA A 485 -1.34 -9.66 -34.04
CA ALA A 485 -0.02 -9.28 -33.52
C ALA A 485 -0.22 -8.23 -32.42
N PRO A 486 0.47 -8.32 -31.28
CA PRO A 486 0.43 -7.28 -30.25
C PRO A 486 0.80 -5.92 -30.84
N MET A 487 -0.16 -4.99 -30.88
CA MET A 487 -0.01 -3.66 -31.47
C MET A 487 -0.30 -2.58 -30.43
N ARG A 488 0.37 -1.44 -30.57
CA ARG A 488 0.11 -0.24 -29.78
C ARG A 488 -0.48 0.83 -30.69
N PRO A 489 -1.10 1.88 -30.12
CA PRO A 489 -1.30 3.11 -30.86
C PRO A 489 -0.02 3.54 -31.58
N ILE A 490 -0.14 3.99 -32.83
CA ILE A 490 1.02 4.32 -33.67
C ILE A 490 1.92 5.35 -32.99
N TRP A 491 1.31 6.34 -32.32
CA TRP A 491 2.04 7.39 -31.62
C TRP A 491 2.87 6.86 -30.43
N LEU A 492 2.48 5.73 -29.82
CA LEU A 492 3.24 5.05 -28.74
C LEU A 492 4.22 3.99 -29.24
N SER A 493 4.29 3.74 -30.55
CA SER A 493 5.12 2.66 -31.09
C SER A 493 6.58 3.12 -31.28
N PRO A 494 7.58 2.51 -30.60
CA PRO A 494 8.98 2.91 -30.74
C PRO A 494 9.55 2.74 -32.16
N SER A 495 8.93 1.88 -32.96
CA SER A 495 9.22 1.72 -34.39
C SER A 495 7.90 1.83 -35.15
N GLN A 496 7.61 3.00 -35.69
CA GLN A 496 6.34 3.29 -36.37
C GLN A 496 6.32 2.74 -37.81
N VAL A 497 7.45 2.85 -38.52
CA VAL A 497 7.60 2.42 -39.91
C VAL A 497 8.91 1.65 -40.07
N ARG A 498 8.87 0.55 -40.84
CA ARG A 498 10.06 -0.16 -41.29
C ARG A 498 10.06 -0.18 -42.82
N ILE A 499 11.12 0.35 -43.43
CA ILE A 499 11.30 0.35 -44.88
C ILE A 499 12.17 -0.85 -45.24
N LEU A 500 11.62 -1.78 -46.02
CA LEU A 500 12.29 -2.99 -46.49
C LEU A 500 12.46 -2.88 -48.02
N PRO A 501 13.62 -2.42 -48.52
CA PRO A 501 13.85 -2.33 -49.96
C PRO A 501 13.93 -3.73 -50.58
N ILE A 502 13.33 -3.90 -51.77
CA ILE A 502 13.32 -5.19 -52.51
C ILE A 502 14.64 -5.43 -53.26
N GLY A 503 15.44 -4.38 -53.49
CA GLY A 503 16.77 -4.48 -54.12
C GLY A 503 17.73 -3.40 -53.62
N GLU A 504 19.02 -3.60 -53.86
CA GLU A 504 20.12 -2.71 -53.40
C GLU A 504 20.24 -1.38 -54.17
N LYS A 505 19.29 -1.05 -55.06
CA LYS A 505 19.41 0.11 -55.96
C LYS A 505 18.85 1.39 -55.39
#